data_AF-A0A367HF87-F1
#
_entry.id   AF-A0A367HF87-F1
#
_cell.length_a   1.000
_cell.length_b   1.000
_cell.length_c   1.000
_cell.angle_alpha   90.00
_cell.angle_beta   90.00
_cell.angle_gamma   90.00
#
_symmetry.space_group_name_H-M   'P 1'
#
loop_
_entity.id
_entity.type
_entity.pdbx_description
1 polymer ?
#
loop_
_entity_poly.entity_id
_entity_poly.type
_entity_poly.pdbx_seq_one_letter_code
_entity_poly.pdbx_strand_id
1 'polypeptide(L)'
;MVLVPRPTPAPSRHLRPLGIAVAALTAFALTAACSGSGGHAPSHPAPAPGHATSSSSPPAKPADVSSFVGHWTGHGNWLQVNADGSFEIGKRLYVTCGQAAPPCDTVANGQITDGGHAAGRLSTVDGTAATGEVAQSNVLSWLRPGPLTMTLNPTTDSISTAGTTYCGPNAPDHVCY
;
A
#
# COMPACT_ATOMS: atom_id res chain seq x y z
N MET A 1 35.90 31.84 29.97
CA MET A 1 36.18 31.61 28.54
C MET A 1 36.44 30.12 28.36
N VAL A 2 35.48 29.37 27.84
CA VAL A 2 35.62 27.91 27.65
C VAL A 2 35.93 27.68 26.17
N LEU A 3 37.11 27.14 25.87
CA LEU A 3 37.50 26.76 24.51
C LEU A 3 36.67 25.53 24.10
N VAL A 4 35.79 25.71 23.11
CA VAL A 4 35.10 24.60 22.46
C VAL A 4 36.02 24.04 21.35
N PRO A 5 36.40 22.75 21.38
CA PRO A 5 37.23 22.16 20.35
C PRO A 5 36.48 22.08 19.00
N ARG A 6 37.17 22.45 17.91
CA ARG A 6 36.64 22.33 16.55
C ARG A 6 36.57 20.86 16.14
N PRO A 7 35.45 20.40 15.54
CA PRO A 7 35.35 19.05 15.01
C PRO A 7 36.27 18.87 13.79
N THR A 8 36.98 17.75 13.77
CA THR A 8 37.85 17.31 12.67
C THR A 8 37.01 16.78 11.51
N PRO A 9 37.31 17.14 10.25
CA PRO A 9 36.60 16.58 9.09
C PRO A 9 36.86 15.07 8.94
N ALA A 10 35.80 14.31 8.71
CA ALA A 10 35.86 12.88 8.45
C ALA A 10 36.48 12.58 7.06
N PRO A 11 37.19 11.45 6.89
CA PRO A 11 37.79 11.09 5.61
C PRO A 11 36.73 10.72 4.56
N SER A 12 36.76 11.43 3.43
CA SER A 12 35.96 11.15 2.24
C SER A 12 36.30 9.77 1.66
N ARG A 13 35.33 8.85 1.69
CA ARG A 13 35.44 7.56 1.01
C ARG A 13 35.16 7.77 -0.49
N HIS A 14 36.22 7.64 -1.30
CA HIS A 14 36.12 7.57 -2.75
C HIS A 14 35.29 6.34 -3.16
N LEU A 15 34.08 6.56 -3.68
CA LEU A 15 33.31 5.54 -4.38
C LEU A 15 34.03 5.21 -5.70
N ARG A 16 34.44 3.94 -5.82
CA ARG A 16 34.91 3.38 -7.08
C ARG A 16 33.72 3.16 -8.02
N PRO A 17 33.81 3.53 -9.31
CA PRO A 17 32.79 3.17 -10.29
C PRO A 17 32.93 1.67 -10.60
N LEU A 18 31.95 0.87 -10.18
CA LEU A 18 31.86 -0.53 -10.63
C LEU A 18 31.22 -0.52 -12.02
N GLY A 19 31.98 -1.02 -12.99
CA GLY A 19 31.63 -1.04 -14.40
C GLY A 19 30.33 -1.78 -14.70
N ILE A 20 29.60 -1.20 -15.64
CA ILE A 20 28.43 -1.75 -16.33
C ILE A 20 28.89 -2.97 -17.14
N ALA A 21 28.27 -4.13 -16.91
CA ALA A 21 28.30 -5.25 -17.84
C ALA A 21 26.88 -5.48 -18.36
N VAL A 22 26.66 -5.03 -19.60
CA VAL A 22 25.47 -5.32 -20.41
C VAL A 22 25.59 -6.76 -20.90
N ALA A 23 24.63 -7.62 -20.54
CA ALA A 23 24.42 -8.89 -21.21
C ALA A 23 22.93 -8.98 -21.60
N ALA A 24 22.66 -8.57 -22.84
CA ALA A 24 21.40 -8.81 -23.52
C ALA A 24 21.42 -10.25 -24.06
N LEU A 25 20.41 -11.05 -23.71
CA LEU A 25 20.07 -12.28 -24.41
C LEU A 25 18.56 -12.46 -24.40
N THR A 26 17.96 -11.94 -25.46
CA THR A 26 16.60 -12.17 -25.91
C THR A 26 16.45 -13.59 -26.45
N ALA A 27 15.50 -14.35 -25.93
CA ALA A 27 14.93 -15.51 -26.60
C ALA A 27 13.41 -15.54 -26.34
N PHE A 28 12.65 -14.93 -27.25
CA PHE A 28 11.20 -15.09 -27.33
C PHE A 28 10.92 -16.39 -28.09
N ALA A 29 10.41 -17.41 -27.39
CA ALA A 29 9.80 -18.56 -28.04
C ALA A 29 8.30 -18.28 -28.22
N LEU A 30 7.87 -18.11 -29.48
CA LEU A 30 6.45 -18.10 -29.84
C LEU A 30 5.91 -19.53 -29.76
N THR A 31 4.92 -19.76 -28.90
CA THR A 31 4.04 -20.93 -29.00
C THR A 31 2.63 -20.46 -29.32
N ALA A 32 2.30 -20.54 -30.61
CA ALA A 32 0.94 -20.56 -31.11
C ALA A 32 0.35 -21.96 -30.89
N ALA A 33 -0.85 -22.04 -30.30
CA ALA A 33 -1.63 -23.29 -30.34
C ALA A 33 -3.14 -23.02 -30.24
N CYS A 34 -3.79 -23.34 -31.36
CA CYS A 34 -5.06 -24.06 -31.51
C CYS A 34 -6.39 -23.37 -31.15
N SER A 35 -7.08 -23.02 -32.24
CA SER A 35 -8.53 -23.03 -32.43
C SER A 35 -9.25 -24.17 -31.71
N GLY A 36 -10.38 -23.84 -31.07
CA GLY A 36 -11.30 -24.79 -30.45
C GLY A 36 -12.75 -24.45 -30.82
N SER A 37 -13.42 -25.44 -31.40
CA SER A 37 -14.66 -25.41 -32.17
C SER A 37 -15.91 -24.88 -31.45
N GLY A 38 -16.82 -24.35 -32.26
CA GLY A 38 -18.17 -23.98 -31.84
C GLY A 38 -19.00 -25.18 -31.39
N GLY A 39 -19.68 -25.01 -30.25
CA GLY A 39 -20.79 -25.84 -29.83
C GLY A 39 -22.09 -25.04 -29.94
N HIS A 40 -22.99 -25.49 -30.81
CA HIS A 40 -24.38 -25.02 -30.83
C HIS A 40 -25.06 -25.50 -29.55
N ALA A 41 -25.44 -24.57 -28.68
CA ALA A 41 -26.25 -24.89 -27.50
C ALA A 41 -27.72 -25.12 -27.93
N PRO A 42 -28.40 -26.14 -27.38
CA PRO A 42 -29.82 -26.35 -27.59
C PRO A 42 -30.65 -25.26 -26.91
N SER A 43 -31.55 -24.66 -27.67
CA SER A 43 -32.53 -23.67 -27.21
C SER A 43 -33.51 -24.32 -26.23
N HIS A 44 -33.28 -24.16 -24.93
CA HIS A 44 -34.27 -24.46 -23.91
C HIS A 44 -35.36 -23.36 -23.88
N PRO A 45 -36.65 -23.71 -23.74
CA PRO A 45 -37.72 -22.74 -23.62
C PRO A 45 -37.56 -21.88 -22.36
N ALA A 46 -37.72 -20.57 -22.55
CA ALA A 46 -37.58 -19.55 -21.52
C ALA A 46 -38.58 -19.77 -20.37
N PRO A 47 -38.13 -19.87 -19.10
CA PRO A 47 -39.01 -19.81 -17.95
C PRO A 47 -39.70 -18.44 -17.88
N ALA A 48 -40.98 -18.45 -17.50
CA ALA A 48 -41.78 -17.25 -17.33
C ALA A 48 -41.11 -16.23 -16.38
N PRO A 49 -41.31 -14.91 -16.59
CA PRO A 49 -40.77 -13.87 -15.72
C PRO A 49 -41.41 -13.97 -14.33
N GLY A 50 -40.75 -14.70 -13.43
CA GLY A 50 -41.03 -14.61 -12.01
C GLY A 50 -40.61 -13.23 -11.52
N HIS A 51 -41.57 -12.47 -11.00
CA HIS A 51 -41.29 -11.20 -10.33
C HIS A 51 -40.36 -11.47 -9.14
N ALA A 52 -39.07 -11.21 -9.33
CA ALA A 52 -38.10 -11.25 -8.25
C ALA A 52 -38.45 -10.13 -7.27
N THR A 53 -39.12 -10.50 -6.18
CA THR A 53 -39.30 -9.64 -5.01
C THR A 53 -37.92 -9.29 -4.48
N SER A 54 -37.49 -8.06 -4.75
CA SER A 54 -36.24 -7.51 -4.26
C SER A 54 -36.30 -7.46 -2.73
N SER A 55 -35.77 -8.50 -2.08
CA SER A 55 -35.52 -8.46 -0.63
C SER A 55 -34.38 -7.48 -0.41
N SER A 56 -34.73 -6.23 -0.13
CA SER A 56 -33.78 -5.24 0.36
C SER A 56 -33.33 -5.67 1.75
N SER A 57 -32.14 -6.25 1.83
CA SER A 57 -31.48 -6.43 3.13
C SER A 57 -31.38 -5.07 3.83
N PRO A 58 -31.56 -5.01 5.16
CA PRO A 58 -31.29 -3.81 5.92
C PRO A 58 -29.87 -3.30 5.65
N PRO A 59 -29.64 -1.97 5.64
CA PRO A 59 -28.29 -1.43 5.55
C PRO A 59 -27.40 -2.04 6.62
N ALA A 60 -26.26 -2.61 6.24
CA ALA A 60 -25.30 -3.13 7.20
C ALA A 60 -24.86 -1.98 8.13
N LYS A 61 -24.85 -2.25 9.44
CA LYS A 61 -24.29 -1.30 10.42
C LYS A 61 -22.84 -1.01 10.01
N PRO A 62 -22.38 0.26 10.05
CA PRO A 62 -20.97 0.57 9.86
C PRO A 62 -20.09 -0.25 10.82
N ALA A 63 -18.98 -0.79 10.31
CA ALA A 63 -18.02 -1.48 11.15
C ALA A 63 -17.46 -0.54 12.22
N ASP A 64 -17.29 -1.07 13.43
CA ASP A 64 -16.58 -0.36 14.49
C ASP A 64 -15.07 -0.48 14.24
N VAL A 65 -14.49 0.59 13.69
CA VAL A 65 -13.06 0.67 13.36
C VAL A 65 -12.24 1.37 14.45
N SER A 66 -12.84 1.66 15.61
CA SER A 66 -12.25 2.55 16.62
C SER A 66 -10.84 2.14 17.08
N SER A 67 -10.52 0.84 17.11
CA SER A 67 -9.19 0.33 17.47
C SER A 67 -8.10 0.59 16.43
N PHE A 68 -8.47 0.93 15.19
CA PHE A 68 -7.55 1.24 14.09
C PHE A 68 -7.44 2.75 13.84
N VAL A 69 -8.38 3.56 14.35
CA VAL A 69 -8.41 5.01 14.12
C VAL A 69 -7.16 5.67 14.69
N GLY A 70 -6.50 6.45 13.86
CA GLY A 70 -5.30 7.17 14.25
C GLY A 70 -4.32 7.39 13.12
N HIS A 71 -3.23 8.06 13.47
CA HIS A 71 -2.06 8.23 12.62
C HIS A 71 -0.99 7.23 13.05
N TRP A 72 -0.47 6.48 12.10
CA TRP A 72 0.50 5.40 12.31
C TRP A 72 1.70 5.67 11.42
N THR A 73 2.91 5.59 11.96
CA THR A 73 4.14 6.00 11.27
C THR A 73 5.15 4.88 11.20
N GLY A 74 5.94 4.85 10.14
CA GLY A 74 7.10 3.97 10.02
C GLY A 74 8.21 4.69 9.28
N HIS A 75 9.31 3.99 9.04
CA HIS A 75 10.47 4.59 8.39
C HIS A 75 10.22 4.88 6.90
N GLY A 76 9.79 6.12 6.63
CA GLY A 76 9.41 6.55 5.28
C GLY A 76 8.07 6.00 4.82
N ASN A 77 7.16 5.72 5.75
CA ASN A 77 5.78 5.34 5.45
C ASN A 77 4.84 5.85 6.55
N TRP A 78 3.58 6.02 6.20
CA TRP A 78 2.53 6.42 7.13
C TRP A 78 1.20 5.80 6.74
N LEU A 79 0.31 5.65 7.73
CA LEU A 79 -1.04 5.16 7.59
C LEU A 79 -1.95 6.07 8.43
N GLN A 80 -3.02 6.56 7.83
CA GLN A 80 -4.09 7.27 8.52
C GLN A 80 -5.36 6.43 8.40
N VAL A 81 -6.03 6.17 9.53
CA VAL A 81 -7.37 5.57 9.54
C VAL A 81 -8.32 6.55 10.21
N ASN A 82 -9.42 6.88 9.54
CA ASN A 82 -10.43 7.80 10.03
C ASN A 82 -11.58 7.03 10.71
N ALA A 83 -12.34 7.73 11.56
CA ALA A 83 -13.46 7.14 12.30
C ALA A 83 -14.59 6.58 11.42
N ASP A 84 -14.69 7.01 10.17
CA ASP A 84 -15.65 6.50 9.18
C ASP A 84 -15.15 5.25 8.44
N GLY A 85 -13.98 4.73 8.81
CA GLY A 85 -13.33 3.57 8.19
C GLY A 85 -12.53 3.89 6.94
N SER A 86 -12.53 5.13 6.43
CA SER A 86 -11.63 5.51 5.34
C SER A 86 -10.18 5.46 5.82
N PHE A 87 -9.28 5.09 4.91
CA PHE A 87 -7.85 5.09 5.21
C PHE A 87 -7.04 5.65 4.03
N GLU A 88 -5.88 6.19 4.38
CA GLU A 88 -4.83 6.60 3.45
C GLU A 88 -3.50 5.98 3.88
N ILE A 89 -2.70 5.55 2.92
CA ILE A 89 -1.38 4.97 3.15
C ILE A 89 -0.40 5.68 2.23
N GLY A 90 0.68 6.20 2.80
CA GLY A 90 1.78 6.79 2.06
C GLY A 90 3.10 6.09 2.29
N LYS A 91 3.98 6.18 1.30
CA LYS A 91 5.38 5.77 1.43
C LYS A 91 6.33 6.59 0.56
N ARG A 92 7.56 6.68 1.03
CA ARG A 92 8.70 7.12 0.24
C ARG A 92 8.98 6.14 -0.89
N LEU A 93 9.23 6.69 -2.07
CA LEU A 93 9.75 5.95 -3.22
C LEU A 93 11.28 6.05 -3.31
N TYR A 94 11.89 6.92 -2.51
CA TYR A 94 13.34 7.17 -2.46
C TYR A 94 13.92 7.59 -3.82
N VAL A 95 13.08 8.14 -4.68
CA VAL A 95 13.42 8.79 -5.95
C VAL A 95 12.71 10.13 -5.99
N THR A 96 13.45 11.21 -6.21
CA THR A 96 12.86 12.55 -6.26
C THR A 96 12.31 12.88 -7.64
N CYS A 97 11.35 13.79 -7.72
CA CYS A 97 10.78 14.21 -9.02
C CYS A 97 11.73 15.01 -9.92
N GLY A 98 12.91 15.39 -9.41
CA GLY A 98 14.01 15.87 -10.26
C GLY A 98 14.82 14.75 -10.91
N GLN A 99 14.66 13.49 -10.45
CA GLN A 99 15.37 12.31 -10.94
C GLN A 99 14.49 11.40 -11.82
N ALA A 100 13.17 11.38 -11.60
CA ALA A 100 12.23 10.57 -12.36
C ALA A 100 10.87 11.29 -12.52
N ALA A 101 10.08 10.85 -13.50
CA ALA A 101 8.70 11.30 -13.63
C ALA A 101 7.83 10.73 -12.49
N PRO A 102 6.73 11.41 -12.08
CA PRO A 102 5.80 10.89 -11.08
C PRO A 102 5.24 9.50 -11.40
N PRO A 103 4.95 8.67 -10.37
CA PRO A 103 5.05 8.98 -8.93
C PRO A 103 6.50 8.99 -8.42
N CYS A 104 6.84 9.99 -7.62
CA CYS A 104 8.17 10.26 -7.06
C CYS A 104 8.03 11.14 -5.82
N ASP A 105 9.03 11.11 -4.94
CA ASP A 105 9.07 11.97 -3.76
C ASP A 105 9.30 13.43 -4.22
N THR A 106 8.65 14.38 -3.57
CA THR A 106 8.97 15.81 -3.75
C THR A 106 9.71 16.33 -2.53
N VAL A 107 10.62 17.28 -2.74
CA VAL A 107 11.37 17.93 -1.65
C VAL A 107 11.24 19.43 -1.81
N ALA A 108 10.61 20.07 -0.84
CA ALA A 108 10.40 21.52 -0.83
C ALA A 108 10.69 22.04 0.58
N ASN A 109 11.53 23.09 0.69
CA ASN A 109 11.90 23.70 1.97
C ASN A 109 12.42 22.71 3.02
N GLY A 110 13.12 21.65 2.59
CA GLY A 110 13.63 20.60 3.47
C GLY A 110 12.59 19.58 3.95
N GLN A 111 11.32 19.72 3.54
CA GLN A 111 10.28 18.71 3.78
C GLN A 111 10.16 17.78 2.58
N ILE A 112 10.02 16.49 2.87
CA ILE A 112 9.78 15.44 1.87
C ILE A 112 8.28 15.16 1.87
N THR A 113 7.67 15.19 0.69
CA THR A 113 6.34 14.62 0.47
C THR A 113 6.50 13.29 -0.27
N ASP A 114 6.01 12.24 0.37
CA ASP A 114 6.05 10.86 -0.11
C ASP A 114 5.37 10.73 -1.48
N GLY A 115 6.05 10.07 -2.42
CA GLY A 115 5.52 9.88 -3.77
C GLY A 115 4.49 8.76 -3.91
N GLY A 116 4.56 7.73 -3.05
CA GLY A 116 3.64 6.61 -3.05
C GLY A 116 2.41 6.92 -2.20
N HIS A 117 1.23 6.72 -2.76
CA HIS A 117 -0.04 6.97 -2.09
C HIS A 117 -1.13 5.97 -2.53
N ALA A 118 -1.90 5.49 -1.55
CA ALA A 118 -3.09 4.68 -1.77
C ALA A 118 -4.18 5.07 -0.77
N ALA A 119 -5.44 4.90 -1.16
CA ALA A 119 -6.59 5.19 -0.31
C ALA A 119 -7.66 4.11 -0.47
N GLY A 120 -8.45 3.93 0.58
CA GLY A 120 -9.47 2.89 0.62
C GLY A 120 -10.38 2.98 1.83
N ARG A 121 -11.04 1.88 2.15
CA ARG A 121 -11.95 1.80 3.28
C ARG A 121 -11.94 0.43 3.95
N LEU A 122 -11.97 0.42 5.28
CA LEU A 122 -12.23 -0.75 6.11
C LEU A 122 -13.74 -1.03 6.15
N SER A 123 -14.11 -2.31 6.03
CA SER A 123 -15.49 -2.77 5.96
C SER A 123 -15.86 -3.70 7.10
N THR A 124 -14.90 -4.40 7.70
CA THR A 124 -15.13 -5.28 8.86
C THR A 124 -13.96 -5.22 9.83
N VAL A 125 -14.26 -5.44 11.11
CA VAL A 125 -13.28 -5.63 12.18
C VAL A 125 -13.68 -6.85 12.99
N ASP A 126 -12.73 -7.76 13.20
CA ASP A 126 -12.84 -8.93 14.05
C ASP A 126 -11.61 -8.99 14.98
N GLY A 127 -11.81 -8.56 16.22
CA GLY A 127 -10.74 -8.43 17.21
C GLY A 127 -9.62 -7.50 16.74
N THR A 128 -8.47 -8.09 16.42
CA THR A 128 -7.26 -7.39 15.96
C THR A 128 -7.10 -7.37 14.44
N ALA A 129 -8.03 -7.96 13.69
CA ALA A 129 -8.00 -7.95 12.24
C ALA A 129 -9.08 -7.02 11.69
N ALA A 130 -8.70 -6.09 10.81
CA ALA A 130 -9.63 -5.34 9.99
C ALA A 130 -9.47 -5.75 8.52
N THR A 131 -10.57 -5.89 7.80
CA THR A 131 -10.55 -6.08 6.34
C THR A 131 -11.25 -4.94 5.64
N GLY A 132 -10.85 -4.69 4.40
CA GLY A 132 -11.34 -3.58 3.61
C GLY A 132 -10.88 -3.70 2.17
N GLU A 133 -10.93 -2.58 1.46
CA GLU A 133 -10.49 -2.50 0.07
C GLU A 133 -9.68 -1.23 -0.16
N VAL A 134 -8.60 -1.36 -0.92
CA VAL A 134 -7.91 -0.24 -1.56
C VAL A 134 -8.73 0.16 -2.77
N ALA A 135 -9.26 1.37 -2.77
CA ALA A 135 -10.03 1.91 -3.89
C ALA A 135 -9.11 2.46 -4.99
N GLN A 136 -7.99 3.08 -4.60
CA GLN A 136 -7.07 3.72 -5.53
C GLN A 136 -5.63 3.66 -5.02
N SER A 137 -4.69 3.62 -5.97
CA SER A 137 -3.25 3.67 -5.71
C SER A 137 -2.53 4.26 -6.91
N ASN A 138 -1.52 5.09 -6.67
CA ASN A 138 -0.66 5.64 -7.73
C ASN A 138 0.58 4.77 -8.00
N VAL A 139 0.85 3.73 -7.19
CA VAL A 139 1.99 2.81 -7.35
C VAL A 139 1.48 1.37 -7.29
N LEU A 140 1.05 0.85 -8.45
CA LEU A 140 0.45 -0.48 -8.56
C LEU A 140 1.42 -1.64 -8.31
N SER A 141 2.73 -1.41 -8.37
CA SER A 141 3.74 -2.41 -8.00
C SER A 141 3.86 -2.59 -6.49
N TRP A 142 3.44 -1.60 -5.70
CA TRP A 142 3.46 -1.64 -4.24
C TRP A 142 2.12 -2.10 -3.66
N LEU A 143 1.05 -1.38 -4.00
CA LEU A 143 -0.28 -1.65 -3.47
C LEU A 143 -1.30 -1.50 -4.59
N ARG A 144 -1.97 -2.60 -4.94
CA ARG A 144 -3.00 -2.62 -6.00
C ARG A 144 -4.37 -2.35 -5.39
N PRO A 145 -5.28 -1.69 -6.13
CA PRO A 145 -6.69 -1.69 -5.78
C PRO A 145 -7.23 -3.11 -5.59
N GLY A 146 -8.11 -3.29 -4.61
CA GLY A 146 -8.65 -4.60 -4.22
C GLY A 146 -8.57 -4.86 -2.71
N PRO A 147 -8.79 -6.11 -2.28
CA PRO A 147 -8.87 -6.46 -0.87
C PRO A 147 -7.62 -6.12 -0.07
N LEU A 148 -7.81 -5.63 1.15
CA LEU A 148 -6.77 -5.31 2.11
C LEU A 148 -7.11 -5.89 3.49
N THR A 149 -6.08 -6.36 4.18
CA THR A 149 -6.15 -6.73 5.60
C THR A 149 -5.17 -5.89 6.40
N MET A 150 -5.62 -5.37 7.55
CA MET A 150 -4.80 -4.73 8.57
C MET A 150 -4.84 -5.57 9.84
N THR A 151 -3.69 -5.77 10.48
CA THR A 151 -3.59 -6.50 11.74
C THR A 151 -3.00 -5.60 12.81
N LEU A 152 -3.78 -5.33 13.86
CA LEU A 152 -3.37 -4.58 15.04
C LEU A 152 -2.64 -5.49 16.03
N ASN A 153 -1.48 -5.07 16.50
CA ASN A 153 -0.83 -5.64 17.67
C ASN A 153 -0.98 -4.63 18.83
N PRO A 154 -1.92 -4.88 19.77
CA PRO A 154 -2.15 -3.97 20.88
C PRO A 154 -0.99 -3.95 21.89
N THR A 155 -0.14 -4.99 21.91
CA THR A 155 1.01 -5.07 22.83
C THR A 155 2.11 -4.08 22.44
N THR A 156 2.31 -3.90 21.14
CA THR A 156 3.36 -3.03 20.58
C THR A 156 2.79 -1.75 19.98
N ASP A 157 1.48 -1.51 20.12
CA ASP A 157 0.74 -0.42 19.49
C ASP A 157 1.11 -0.25 18.01
N SER A 158 0.96 -1.31 17.22
CA SER A 158 1.38 -1.30 15.81
C SER A 158 0.38 -1.97 14.88
N ILE A 159 0.20 -1.44 13.67
CA ILE A 159 -0.57 -2.07 12.59
C ILE A 159 0.37 -2.67 11.55
N SER A 160 0.09 -3.88 11.10
CA SER A 160 0.74 -4.47 9.93
C SER A 160 -0.24 -4.59 8.76
N THR A 161 0.15 -4.09 7.59
CA THR A 161 -0.61 -4.23 6.35
C THR A 161 0.30 -4.08 5.13
N ALA A 162 -0.03 -4.74 4.02
CA ALA A 162 0.73 -4.68 2.77
C ALA A 162 2.25 -4.91 2.96
N GLY A 163 2.63 -5.83 3.85
CA GLY A 163 4.03 -6.15 4.15
C GLY A 163 4.80 -5.04 4.88
N THR A 164 4.12 -4.04 5.43
CA THR A 164 4.70 -2.92 6.17
C THR A 164 4.10 -2.86 7.57
N THR A 165 4.92 -2.49 8.56
CA THR A 165 4.47 -2.21 9.94
C THR A 165 4.47 -0.72 10.19
N TYR A 166 3.41 -0.23 10.82
CA TYR A 166 3.18 1.16 11.18
C TYR A 166 2.99 1.23 12.69
N CYS A 167 3.66 2.15 13.34
CA CYS A 167 3.64 2.36 14.78
C CYS A 167 2.67 3.46 15.17
N GLY A 168 1.88 3.16 16.19
CA GLY A 168 1.01 4.11 16.87
C GLY A 168 1.79 4.98 17.84
N PRO A 169 1.10 5.92 18.51
CA PRO A 169 1.71 6.90 19.40
C PRO A 169 2.34 6.29 20.67
N ASN A 170 1.98 5.06 21.05
CA ASN A 170 2.51 4.37 22.23
C ASN A 170 3.43 3.20 21.86
N ALA A 171 3.83 3.07 20.60
CA ALA A 171 4.70 1.99 20.18
C ALA A 171 6.09 2.14 20.81
N PRO A 172 6.71 1.05 21.31
CA PRO A 172 8.10 1.10 21.73
C PRO A 172 9.01 1.47 20.56
N ASP A 173 10.05 2.27 20.83
CA ASP A 173 10.97 2.80 19.81
C ASP A 173 11.52 1.72 18.86
N HIS A 174 11.70 0.48 19.35
CA HIS A 174 12.30 -0.62 18.60
C HIS A 174 11.38 -1.41 17.66
N VAL A 175 10.10 -1.06 17.58
CA VAL A 175 9.13 -1.83 16.80
C VAL A 175 9.07 -1.39 15.33
N CYS A 176 9.26 -0.11 15.04
CA CYS A 176 9.21 0.41 13.67
C CYS A 176 10.49 1.17 13.31
N TYR A 177 11.44 0.46 12.69
CA TYR A 177 12.71 1.00 12.17
C TYR A 177 12.96 0.57 10.73
#